data_AF-A0A1F4W381-F1
#
_entry.id   AF-A0A1F4W381-F1
#
_cell.length_a   1.000
_cell.length_b   1.000
_cell.length_c   1.000
_cell.angle_alpha   90.00
_cell.angle_beta   90.00
_cell.angle_gamma   90.00
#
_symmetry.space_group_name_H-M   'P 1'
#
loop_
_entity.id
_entity.type
_entity.pdbx_description
1 polymer ?
#
loop_
_entity_poly.entity_id
_entity_poly.type
_entity_poly.pdbx_seq_one_letter_code
_entity_poly.pdbx_strand_id
1 'polypeptide(L)'
;MLFVIAAFSVFSVPAAATPASGDSGLPREGWHVDSYLGYGSVPGQSGSFHRFELKANNFAVRAYCVEPLKENPPIGISCSYIAGINRFWCGDTYQELVPYEILETPVPTPTSTNTPTETPTSTPTSTPTETPTSTPTEMPTATPTGTTPPTEVPPTEVPPTEIPPTNTPVPPNTPTARPPQPTGTAPVVPTSGNGVSLPLALAQSYCFEISWGFGLGLVCLFIFYAGMKKYFNR
;
A
#
# COMPACT_ATOMS: atom_id res chain seq x y z
N MET A 1 43.79 53.07 23.10
CA MET A 1 42.83 52.66 24.14
C MET A 1 41.43 52.76 23.58
N LEU A 2 40.91 51.68 22.99
CA LEU A 2 39.47 51.40 22.86
C LEU A 2 39.33 49.94 22.42
N PHE A 3 39.07 49.04 23.37
CA PHE A 3 38.73 47.65 23.11
C PHE A 3 37.25 47.59 22.73
N VAL A 4 36.93 47.21 21.50
CA VAL A 4 35.56 46.88 21.10
C VAL A 4 35.40 45.37 21.21
N ILE A 5 34.74 44.93 22.29
CA ILE A 5 34.44 43.54 22.57
C ILE A 5 33.26 43.14 21.67
N ALA A 6 33.53 42.35 20.62
CA ALA A 6 32.49 41.73 19.81
C ALA A 6 31.86 40.58 20.61
N ALA A 7 30.67 40.82 21.18
CA ALA A 7 29.86 39.78 21.79
C ALA A 7 29.27 38.88 20.69
N PHE A 8 29.95 37.77 20.39
CA PHE A 8 29.40 36.70 19.57
C PHE A 8 28.29 36.00 20.37
N SER A 9 27.05 36.36 20.08
CA SER A 9 25.88 35.66 20.57
C SER A 9 25.81 34.30 19.86
N VAL A 10 26.21 33.25 20.56
CA VAL A 10 26.01 31.87 20.08
C VAL A 10 24.52 31.56 20.19
N PHE A 11 23.78 31.80 19.11
CA PHE A 11 22.45 31.21 18.97
C PHE A 11 22.63 29.71 18.72
N SER A 12 22.50 28.93 19.78
CA SER A 12 22.24 27.49 19.65
C SER A 12 20.93 27.33 18.89
N VAL A 13 21.04 27.01 17.61
CA VAL A 13 19.93 26.49 16.82
C VAL A 13 19.50 25.20 17.52
N PRO A 14 18.25 25.08 18.01
CA PRO A 14 17.78 23.78 18.49
C PRO A 14 17.93 22.82 17.33
N ALA A 15 18.59 21.68 17.57
CA ALA A 15 18.66 20.59 16.62
C ALA A 15 17.24 20.36 16.11
N ALA A 16 17.01 20.71 14.84
CA ALA A 16 15.82 20.27 14.13
C ALA A 16 15.85 18.76 14.31
N ALA A 17 14.86 18.23 15.02
CA ALA A 17 14.64 16.81 15.07
C ALA A 17 14.65 16.34 13.62
N THR A 18 15.70 15.65 13.23
CA THR A 18 15.73 14.85 12.03
C THR A 18 14.40 14.12 12.05
N PRO A 19 13.52 14.25 11.04
CA PRO A 19 12.42 13.33 10.96
C PRO A 19 13.11 11.97 10.96
N ALA A 20 12.91 11.20 12.04
CA ALA A 20 13.18 9.80 12.01
C ALA A 20 12.51 9.36 10.72
N SER A 21 13.30 8.93 9.74
CA SER A 21 12.78 8.20 8.60
C SER A 21 12.22 6.93 9.22
N GLY A 22 11.00 7.05 9.72
CA GLY A 22 10.20 5.98 10.25
C GLY A 22 9.85 5.17 9.04
N ASP A 23 10.75 4.24 8.70
CA ASP A 23 10.36 3.03 8.01
C ASP A 23 9.20 2.50 8.85
N SER A 24 7.99 2.64 8.34
CA SER A 24 6.76 2.69 9.13
C SER A 24 6.39 1.31 9.70
N GLY A 25 7.35 0.38 9.71
CA GLY A 25 7.18 -1.05 9.88
C GLY A 25 6.33 -1.69 8.78
N LEU A 26 5.87 -0.92 7.79
CA LEU A 26 4.91 -1.35 6.80
C LEU A 26 5.63 -2.14 5.69
N PRO A 27 5.12 -3.34 5.32
CA PRO A 27 5.66 -4.09 4.19
C PRO A 27 5.54 -3.27 2.90
N ARG A 28 6.50 -3.45 1.98
CA ARG A 28 6.47 -2.76 0.68
C ARG A 28 5.44 -3.34 -0.28
N GLU A 29 5.11 -4.62 -0.15
CA GLU A 29 4.28 -5.35 -1.10
C GLU A 29 3.19 -6.16 -0.39
N GLY A 30 2.23 -6.65 -1.17
CA GLY A 30 1.15 -7.51 -0.68
C GLY A 30 -0.05 -6.75 -0.12
N TRP A 31 -0.11 -5.44 -0.33
CA TRP A 31 -1.28 -4.66 0.02
C TRP A 31 -2.39 -4.90 -0.98
N HIS A 32 -3.62 -4.93 -0.48
CA HIS A 32 -4.81 -4.83 -1.28
C HIS A 32 -5.82 -3.90 -0.62
N VAL A 33 -6.63 -3.21 -1.42
CA VAL A 33 -7.75 -2.42 -0.90
C VAL A 33 -8.82 -3.38 -0.39
N ASP A 34 -9.09 -3.35 0.91
CA ASP A 34 -10.06 -4.23 1.57
C ASP A 34 -11.46 -3.64 1.52
N SER A 35 -11.60 -2.35 1.86
CA SER A 35 -12.90 -1.70 1.92
C SER A 35 -12.83 -0.19 1.69
N TYR A 36 -13.96 0.38 1.26
CA TYR A 36 -14.15 1.81 1.11
C TYR A 36 -14.91 2.38 2.31
N LEU A 37 -14.29 3.33 3.02
CA LEU A 37 -14.78 3.93 4.27
C LEU A 37 -15.60 5.21 4.04
N GLY A 38 -15.98 5.47 2.79
CA GLY A 38 -16.74 6.67 2.42
C GLY A 38 -15.88 7.92 2.22
N TYR A 39 -16.57 9.01 1.86
CA TYR A 39 -15.98 10.33 1.71
C TYR A 39 -16.14 11.10 3.03
N GLY A 40 -15.04 11.56 3.63
CA GLY A 40 -15.11 12.25 4.92
C GLY A 40 -13.77 12.77 5.43
N SER A 41 -13.79 13.33 6.64
CA SER A 41 -12.62 13.97 7.24
C SER A 41 -11.53 12.97 7.59
N VAL A 42 -10.27 13.41 7.47
CA VAL A 42 -9.08 12.66 7.90
C VAL A 42 -8.41 13.45 9.03
N PRO A 43 -7.97 12.79 10.12
CA PRO A 43 -7.28 13.47 11.21
C PRO A 43 -6.05 14.26 10.71
N GLY A 44 -5.95 15.52 11.10
CA GLY A 44 -4.83 16.39 10.71
C GLY A 44 -4.87 16.92 9.28
N GLN A 45 -5.90 16.61 8.49
CA GLN A 45 -6.09 17.14 7.14
C GLN A 45 -7.33 18.04 7.08
N SER A 46 -7.24 19.12 6.32
CA SER A 46 -8.39 19.99 6.04
C SER A 46 -9.15 19.47 4.83
N GLY A 47 -10.46 19.32 4.96
CA GLY A 47 -11.35 18.85 3.90
C GLY A 47 -11.85 17.42 4.09
N SER A 48 -12.45 16.88 3.04
CA SER A 48 -12.97 15.51 2.99
C SER A 48 -12.29 14.76 1.86
N PHE A 49 -12.01 13.47 2.10
CA PHE A 49 -11.26 12.63 1.20
C PHE A 49 -11.96 11.27 1.07
N HIS A 50 -11.74 10.59 -0.05
CA HIS A 50 -12.10 9.18 -0.16
C HIS A 50 -11.14 8.37 0.71
N ARG A 51 -11.69 7.62 1.67
CA ARG A 51 -10.91 6.86 2.65
C ARG A 51 -11.08 5.36 2.40
N PHE A 52 -10.02 4.60 2.60
CA PHE A 52 -9.97 3.17 2.34
C PHE A 52 -9.24 2.45 3.48
N GLU A 53 -9.59 1.19 3.68
CA GLU A 53 -8.79 0.26 4.46
C GLU A 53 -7.97 -0.61 3.50
N LEU A 54 -6.67 -0.75 3.78
CA LEU A 54 -5.77 -1.63 3.04
C LEU A 54 -5.23 -2.69 3.99
N LYS A 55 -5.08 -3.92 3.49
CA LYS A 55 -4.54 -5.05 4.25
C LYS A 55 -3.36 -5.68 3.54
N ALA A 56 -2.36 -6.10 4.31
CA ALA A 56 -1.22 -6.89 3.85
C ALA A 56 -0.80 -7.86 4.96
N ASN A 57 -0.98 -9.16 4.76
CA ASN A 57 -0.72 -10.18 5.79
C ASN A 57 -1.48 -9.86 7.10
N ASN A 58 -0.75 -9.51 8.16
CA ASN A 58 -1.27 -9.11 9.48
C ASN A 58 -1.24 -7.58 9.70
N PHE A 59 -1.06 -6.81 8.63
CA PHE A 59 -1.13 -5.36 8.68
C PHE A 59 -2.45 -4.88 8.12
N ALA A 60 -3.05 -3.93 8.81
CA ALA A 60 -4.20 -3.16 8.34
C ALA A 60 -3.91 -1.68 8.54
N VAL A 61 -4.17 -0.88 7.51
CA VAL A 61 -3.99 0.59 7.56
C VAL A 61 -5.20 1.27 6.95
N ARG A 62 -5.50 2.46 7.44
CA ARG A 62 -6.40 3.38 6.76
C ARG A 62 -5.61 4.39 5.98
N ALA A 63 -6.02 4.60 4.74
CA ALA A 63 -5.42 5.56 3.83
C ALA A 63 -6.49 6.41 3.15
N TYR A 64 -6.08 7.57 2.63
CA TYR A 64 -6.97 8.46 1.90
C TYR A 64 -6.36 8.89 0.56
N CYS A 65 -7.21 9.13 -0.43
CA CYS A 65 -6.78 9.58 -1.75
C CYS A 65 -6.36 11.06 -1.75
N VAL A 66 -5.36 11.38 -2.57
CA VAL A 66 -4.74 12.71 -2.64
C VAL A 66 -4.84 13.40 -4.01
N GLU A 67 -5.24 12.67 -5.06
CA GLU A 67 -5.16 13.12 -6.45
C GLU A 67 -6.57 13.19 -7.07
N PRO A 68 -7.36 14.26 -6.84
CA PRO A 68 -8.78 14.31 -7.19
C PRO A 68 -9.09 14.17 -8.70
N LEU A 69 -8.07 14.19 -9.56
CA LEU A 69 -8.19 14.04 -11.01
C LEU A 69 -8.12 12.58 -11.51
N LYS A 70 -7.68 11.65 -10.66
CA LYS A 70 -7.63 10.22 -11.00
C LYS A 70 -8.80 9.46 -10.39
N GLU A 71 -9.05 8.26 -10.90
CA GLU A 71 -10.10 7.40 -10.38
C GLU A 71 -9.73 6.80 -9.01
N ASN A 72 -10.73 6.58 -8.16
CA ASN A 72 -10.54 5.88 -6.90
C ASN A 72 -10.14 4.42 -7.16
N PRO A 73 -9.23 3.84 -6.36
CA PRO A 73 -8.88 2.43 -6.51
C PRO A 73 -10.08 1.53 -6.17
N PRO A 74 -10.37 0.49 -6.97
CA PRO A 74 -11.44 -0.46 -6.69
C PRO A 74 -11.07 -1.39 -5.54
N ILE A 75 -12.08 -1.95 -4.89
CA ILE A 75 -11.89 -2.95 -3.83
C ILE A 75 -11.24 -4.21 -4.42
N GLY A 76 -10.27 -4.78 -3.70
CA GLY A 76 -9.52 -5.97 -4.07
C GLY A 76 -8.28 -5.71 -4.94
N ILE A 77 -8.03 -4.47 -5.35
CA ILE A 77 -6.84 -4.16 -6.15
C ILE A 77 -5.58 -4.25 -5.31
N SER A 78 -4.51 -4.79 -5.90
CA SER A 78 -3.20 -4.85 -5.28
C SER A 78 -2.50 -3.49 -5.33
N CYS A 79 -1.81 -3.16 -4.24
CA CYS A 79 -1.04 -1.94 -4.10
C CYS A 79 0.37 -2.24 -3.55
N SER A 80 1.28 -1.30 -3.80
CA SER A 80 2.64 -1.31 -3.27
C SER A 80 2.86 -0.06 -2.41
N TYR A 81 3.54 -0.22 -1.28
CA TYR A 81 3.87 0.87 -0.38
C TYR A 81 5.25 1.45 -0.68
N ILE A 82 5.27 2.74 -1.02
CA ILE A 82 6.46 3.50 -1.35
C ILE A 82 6.89 4.30 -0.10
N ALA A 83 7.70 3.66 0.75
CA ALA A 83 8.16 4.23 2.01
C ALA A 83 8.86 5.60 1.88
N GLY A 84 9.55 5.85 0.76
CA GLY A 84 10.26 7.11 0.54
C GLY A 84 9.36 8.35 0.44
N ILE A 85 8.09 8.16 0.07
CA ILE A 85 7.10 9.25 -0.07
C ILE A 85 5.85 9.01 0.79
N ASN A 86 5.82 7.94 1.59
CA ASN A 86 4.69 7.53 2.44
C ASN A 86 3.37 7.43 1.65
N ARG A 87 3.36 6.66 0.55
CA ARG A 87 2.19 6.47 -0.32
C ARG A 87 2.00 5.03 -0.76
N PHE A 88 0.74 4.65 -0.94
CA PHE A 88 0.35 3.43 -1.65
C PHE A 88 0.09 3.75 -3.11
N TRP A 89 0.73 2.98 -3.98
CA TRP A 89 0.51 2.99 -5.41
C TRP A 89 -0.26 1.74 -5.80
N CYS A 90 -1.46 1.90 -6.36
CA CYS A 90 -2.35 0.80 -6.76
C CYS A 90 -2.43 0.66 -8.29
N GLY A 91 -1.45 1.20 -9.02
CA GLY A 91 -1.44 1.31 -10.48
C GLY A 91 -1.56 2.76 -10.96
N ASP A 92 -1.03 3.05 -12.16
CA ASP A 92 -0.93 4.42 -12.68
C ASP A 92 -2.28 5.10 -12.97
N THR A 93 -3.32 4.31 -13.22
CA THR A 93 -4.69 4.77 -13.50
C THR A 93 -5.38 5.32 -12.24
N TYR A 94 -5.00 4.85 -11.06
CA TYR A 94 -5.70 5.15 -9.80
C TYR A 94 -4.97 6.20 -8.98
N GLN A 95 -5.71 6.80 -8.06
CA GLN A 95 -5.17 7.75 -7.08
C GLN A 95 -4.19 7.07 -6.13
N GLU A 96 -3.08 7.74 -5.84
CA GLU A 96 -2.21 7.37 -4.73
C GLU A 96 -2.93 7.59 -3.39
N LEU A 97 -2.66 6.70 -2.42
CA LEU A 97 -3.22 6.83 -1.07
C LEU A 97 -2.14 7.13 -0.04
N VAL A 98 -2.45 8.01 0.91
CA VAL A 98 -1.57 8.31 2.05
C VAL A 98 -2.11 7.62 3.30
N PRO A 99 -1.33 6.77 3.99
CA PRO A 99 -1.73 6.20 5.28
C PRO A 99 -1.85 7.30 6.34
N TYR A 100 -2.84 7.16 7.22
CA TYR A 100 -3.03 8.06 8.36
C TYR A 100 -3.27 7.33 9.69
N GLU A 101 -3.60 6.04 9.66
CA GLU A 101 -3.83 5.22 10.85
C GLU A 101 -3.37 3.79 10.56
N ILE A 102 -2.54 3.22 11.45
CA ILE A 102 -2.13 1.82 11.41
C ILE A 102 -2.97 1.09 12.46
N LEU A 103 -3.76 0.12 12.02
CA LEU A 103 -4.74 -0.59 12.86
C LEU A 103 -4.13 -1.87 13.44
N GLU A 104 -3.29 -2.56 12.67
CA GLU A 104 -2.67 -3.82 13.09
C GLU A 104 -1.19 -3.84 12.72
N THR A 105 -0.37 -4.23 13.69
CA THR A 105 1.08 -4.44 13.58
C THR A 105 1.34 -5.84 14.14
N PRO A 106 2.19 -6.68 13.52
CA PRO A 106 2.49 -8.00 14.05
C PRO A 106 3.03 -7.86 15.48
N VAL A 107 2.32 -8.44 16.45
CA VAL A 107 2.88 -8.68 17.78
C VAL A 107 4.09 -9.57 17.57
N PRO A 108 5.30 -9.21 18.06
CA PRO A 108 6.43 -10.10 17.95
C PRO A 108 6.11 -11.37 18.73
N THR A 109 5.86 -12.47 18.01
CA THR A 109 5.79 -13.80 18.62
C THR A 109 7.15 -14.05 19.27
N PRO A 110 7.23 -14.30 20.59
CA PRO A 110 8.51 -14.61 21.22
C PRO A 110 9.05 -15.88 20.56
N THR A 111 10.11 -15.73 19.78
CA THR A 111 10.88 -16.87 19.26
C THR A 111 11.42 -17.61 20.48
N SER A 112 10.91 -18.82 20.71
CA SER A 112 11.49 -19.71 21.71
C SER A 112 12.92 -20.02 21.26
N THR A 113 13.90 -19.36 21.86
CA THR A 113 15.31 -19.71 21.71
C THR A 113 15.48 -21.12 22.27
N ASN A 114 15.42 -22.12 21.41
CA ASN A 114 15.83 -23.48 21.75
C ASN A 114 17.29 -23.40 22.18
N THR A 115 17.52 -23.45 23.49
CA THR A 115 18.87 -23.57 24.04
C THR A 115 19.43 -24.91 23.57
N PRO A 116 20.56 -24.95 22.83
CA PRO A 116 21.13 -26.22 22.42
C PRO A 116 21.55 -26.97 23.69
N THR A 117 20.92 -28.12 23.91
CA THR A 117 21.35 -29.06 24.96
C THR A 117 22.67 -29.67 24.51
N GLU A 118 23.76 -29.35 25.21
CA GLU A 118 25.05 -30.02 24.99
C GLU A 118 24.87 -31.52 25.23
N THR A 119 24.91 -32.29 24.15
CA THR A 119 24.97 -33.75 24.22
C THR A 119 26.46 -34.12 24.18
N PRO A 120 27.01 -34.80 25.19
CA PRO A 120 28.43 -35.18 25.16
C PRO A 120 28.66 -36.23 24.06
N THR A 121 29.48 -35.87 23.08
CA THR A 121 29.93 -36.77 22.01
C THR A 121 30.84 -37.86 22.61
N SER A 122 30.28 -39.05 22.87
CA SER A 122 31.08 -40.25 23.11
C SER A 122 31.64 -40.75 21.78
N THR A 123 32.96 -40.66 21.64
CA THR A 123 33.78 -41.22 20.57
C THR A 123 33.57 -42.74 20.45
N PRO A 124 33.24 -43.30 19.28
CA PRO A 124 33.56 -44.69 18.98
C PRO A 124 34.78 -44.75 18.06
N THR A 125 35.82 -45.39 18.60
CA THR A 125 37.08 -45.78 17.97
C THR A 125 36.85 -46.59 16.70
N SER A 126 37.61 -46.29 15.64
CA SER A 126 37.68 -47.05 14.40
C SER A 126 38.41 -48.39 14.61
N THR A 127 37.89 -49.48 14.06
CA THR A 127 38.64 -50.40 13.17
C THR A 127 37.71 -51.40 12.47
N PRO A 128 38.03 -51.84 11.23
CA PRO A 128 37.11 -52.47 10.28
C PRO A 128 37.19 -54.01 10.29
N THR A 129 36.19 -54.68 9.73
CA THR A 129 36.37 -56.05 9.21
C THR A 129 35.44 -56.26 8.02
N GLU A 130 36.01 -56.26 6.82
CA GLU A 130 35.39 -56.88 5.65
C GLU A 130 35.49 -58.40 5.77
N THR A 131 34.45 -59.16 5.41
CA THR A 131 34.40 -59.95 4.16
C THR A 131 33.05 -60.69 4.03
N PRO A 132 32.62 -61.05 2.80
CA PRO A 132 31.24 -61.29 2.41
C PRO A 132 30.81 -62.75 2.60
N THR A 133 29.50 -63.00 2.60
CA THR A 133 28.98 -64.32 2.24
C THR A 133 27.78 -64.16 1.32
N SER A 134 28.03 -64.40 0.04
CA SER A 134 27.03 -64.73 -0.96
C SER A 134 26.54 -66.15 -0.71
N THR A 135 25.24 -66.35 -0.59
CA THR A 135 24.62 -67.58 -1.08
C THR A 135 23.18 -67.29 -1.49
N PRO A 136 22.81 -67.57 -2.76
CA PRO A 136 21.46 -67.35 -3.27
C PRO A 136 20.54 -68.49 -2.85
N THR A 137 19.26 -68.23 -2.70
CA THR A 137 18.25 -69.30 -2.73
C THR A 137 17.16 -68.89 -3.72
N GLU A 138 17.34 -69.38 -4.94
CA GLU A 138 16.32 -69.55 -5.97
C GLU A 138 15.19 -70.45 -5.45
N MET A 139 13.92 -70.00 -5.45
CA MET A 139 12.90 -70.21 -6.51
C MET A 139 11.83 -71.23 -6.00
N PRO A 140 10.67 -71.49 -6.65
CA PRO A 140 9.66 -70.65 -7.31
C PRO A 140 8.30 -70.70 -6.58
N THR A 141 7.36 -69.81 -6.91
CA THR A 141 6.01 -70.29 -7.25
C THR A 141 5.37 -69.35 -8.29
N ALA A 142 5.12 -69.91 -9.48
CA ALA A 142 4.32 -69.31 -10.55
C ALA A 142 2.85 -69.16 -10.08
N THR A 143 2.18 -68.01 -10.21
CA THR A 143 1.41 -67.49 -11.38
C THR A 143 0.20 -68.39 -11.76
N PRO A 144 -0.93 -67.91 -12.30
CA PRO A 144 -1.56 -66.57 -12.40
C PRO A 144 -3.04 -66.55 -11.92
N THR A 145 -3.65 -65.38 -11.77
CA THR A 145 -5.06 -65.21 -12.20
C THR A 145 -5.22 -63.80 -12.73
N GLY A 146 -5.44 -63.70 -14.05
CA GLY A 146 -5.72 -62.44 -14.73
C GLY A 146 -7.18 -62.02 -14.62
N THR A 147 -7.54 -61.09 -15.52
CA THR A 147 -8.89 -60.53 -15.82
C THR A 147 -9.19 -59.29 -14.95
N THR A 148 -9.34 -58.04 -15.40
CA THR A 148 -9.59 -57.37 -16.71
C THR A 148 -9.49 -55.83 -16.51
N PRO A 149 -9.51 -54.99 -17.58
CA PRO A 149 -9.08 -53.57 -17.59
C PRO A 149 -10.19 -52.56 -17.16
N PRO A 150 -9.92 -51.22 -17.12
CA PRO A 150 -10.64 -50.28 -16.28
C PRO A 150 -12.02 -49.93 -16.86
N THR A 151 -13.04 -49.88 -16.01
CA THR A 151 -14.33 -49.28 -16.38
C THR A 151 -14.34 -47.84 -15.92
N GLU A 152 -14.11 -46.97 -16.89
CA GLU A 152 -14.48 -45.56 -16.89
C GLU A 152 -15.96 -45.41 -16.51
N VAL A 153 -16.25 -44.62 -15.48
CA VAL A 153 -17.61 -44.23 -15.14
C VAL A 153 -17.96 -42.99 -15.98
N PRO A 154 -18.97 -43.05 -16.87
CA PRO A 154 -19.47 -41.86 -17.55
C PRO A 154 -20.22 -40.95 -16.57
N PRO A 155 -20.22 -39.62 -16.76
CA PRO A 155 -21.04 -38.72 -15.97
C PRO A 155 -22.53 -39.01 -16.21
N THR A 156 -23.26 -39.25 -15.12
CA THR A 156 -24.72 -39.34 -15.10
C THR A 156 -25.32 -38.01 -15.56
N GLU A 157 -25.84 -38.01 -16.78
CA GLU A 157 -26.78 -37.00 -17.28
C GLU A 157 -28.10 -37.17 -16.54
N VAL A 158 -28.50 -36.15 -15.77
CA VAL A 158 -29.81 -36.09 -15.13
C VAL A 158 -30.83 -35.65 -16.17
N PRO A 159 -31.91 -36.40 -16.43
CA PRO A 159 -32.96 -35.96 -17.35
C PRO A 159 -33.71 -34.75 -16.76
N PRO A 160 -34.06 -33.73 -17.56
CA PRO A 160 -34.95 -32.67 -17.11
C PRO A 160 -36.33 -33.25 -16.83
N THR A 161 -36.79 -33.10 -15.59
CA THR A 161 -38.18 -33.34 -15.22
C THR A 161 -39.02 -32.23 -15.86
N GLU A 162 -39.79 -32.57 -16.89
CA GLU A 162 -40.86 -31.71 -17.41
C GLU A 162 -41.88 -31.48 -16.29
N ILE A 163 -41.94 -30.24 -15.81
CA ILE A 163 -43.03 -29.77 -14.94
C ILE A 163 -44.22 -29.46 -15.86
N PRO A 164 -45.43 -30.01 -15.62
CA PRO A 164 -46.61 -29.68 -16.40
C PRO A 164 -47.02 -28.22 -16.19
N PRO A 165 -47.53 -27.51 -17.22
CA PRO A 165 -47.99 -26.14 -17.06
C PRO A 165 -49.24 -26.10 -16.17
N THR A 166 -49.07 -25.60 -14.94
CA THR A 166 -50.20 -25.18 -14.12
C THR A 166 -50.65 -23.81 -14.64
N ASN A 167 -51.70 -23.82 -15.46
CA ASN A 167 -52.43 -22.61 -15.83
C ASN A 167 -53.17 -22.07 -14.60
N THR A 168 -52.49 -21.20 -13.84
CA THR A 168 -53.13 -20.34 -12.85
C THR A 168 -53.57 -19.05 -13.55
N PRO A 169 -54.87 -18.69 -13.56
CA PRO A 169 -55.32 -17.42 -14.12
C PRO A 169 -54.77 -16.26 -13.27
N VAL A 170 -53.95 -15.42 -13.90
CA VAL A 170 -53.44 -14.16 -13.33
C VAL A 170 -54.60 -13.14 -13.32
N PRO A 171 -54.95 -12.53 -12.18
CA PRO A 171 -55.94 -11.46 -12.14
C PRO A 171 -55.39 -10.20 -12.81
N PRO A 172 -56.20 -9.45 -13.57
CA PRO A 172 -55.74 -8.22 -14.21
C PRO A 172 -55.79 -7.04 -13.22
N ASN A 173 -54.73 -6.23 -13.27
CA ASN A 173 -54.66 -4.83 -12.84
C ASN A 173 -54.24 -4.55 -11.39
N THR A 174 -52.94 -4.69 -11.13
CA THR A 174 -52.25 -3.86 -10.13
C THR A 174 -51.44 -2.80 -10.88
N PRO A 175 -51.66 -1.49 -10.68
CA PRO A 175 -50.85 -0.46 -11.31
C PRO A 175 -49.44 -0.50 -10.71
N THR A 176 -48.48 -0.97 -11.50
CA THR A 176 -47.04 -0.87 -11.21
C THR A 176 -46.69 0.58 -10.96
N ALA A 177 -46.19 0.89 -9.76
CA ALA A 177 -45.66 2.20 -9.44
C ALA A 177 -44.52 2.55 -10.40
N ARG A 178 -44.66 3.70 -11.06
CA ARG A 178 -43.66 4.31 -11.93
C ARG A 178 -42.33 4.42 -11.15
N PRO A 179 -41.18 4.02 -11.72
CA PRO A 179 -39.87 4.28 -11.12
C PRO A 179 -39.72 5.79 -10.89
N PRO A 180 -39.20 6.26 -9.74
CA PRO A 180 -38.93 7.68 -9.57
C PRO A 180 -37.91 8.12 -10.62
N GLN A 181 -38.38 9.02 -11.47
CA GLN A 181 -37.59 9.74 -12.47
C GLN A 181 -36.43 10.44 -11.74
N PRO A 182 -35.17 10.27 -12.20
CA PRO A 182 -34.05 11.02 -11.62
C PRO A 182 -34.30 12.50 -11.89
N THR A 183 -34.67 13.21 -10.84
CA THR A 183 -34.74 14.67 -10.87
C THR A 183 -33.30 15.13 -10.96
N GLY A 184 -32.92 15.63 -12.13
CA GLY A 184 -31.63 16.27 -12.35
C GLY A 184 -31.53 17.53 -11.50
N THR A 185 -31.14 17.36 -10.25
CA THR A 185 -30.59 18.44 -9.44
C THR A 185 -29.09 18.36 -9.61
N ALA A 186 -28.50 19.39 -10.22
CA ALA A 186 -27.06 19.54 -10.31
C ALA A 186 -26.42 19.36 -8.92
N PRO A 187 -25.26 18.70 -8.81
CA PRO A 187 -24.58 18.57 -7.53
C PRO A 187 -24.33 19.96 -6.97
N VAL A 188 -24.83 20.20 -5.75
CA VAL A 188 -24.51 21.39 -4.98
C VAL A 188 -23.00 21.36 -4.78
N VAL A 189 -22.30 22.30 -5.43
CA VAL A 189 -20.88 22.58 -5.18
C VAL A 189 -20.74 22.86 -3.69
N PRO A 190 -19.97 22.09 -2.91
CA PRO A 190 -19.69 22.46 -1.54
C PRO A 190 -18.88 23.75 -1.59
N THR A 191 -19.51 24.85 -1.17
CA THR A 191 -18.81 26.08 -0.84
C THR A 191 -17.94 25.76 0.37
N SER A 192 -16.68 25.42 0.08
CA SER A 192 -15.61 25.26 1.04
C SER A 192 -15.61 26.49 1.95
N GLY A 193 -15.95 26.25 3.21
CA GLY A 193 -15.75 27.18 4.29
C GLY A 193 -14.25 27.42 4.43
N ASN A 194 -13.78 28.44 3.73
CA ASN A 194 -12.71 29.36 4.10
C ASN A 194 -12.84 30.52 3.11
N GLY A 195 -13.25 31.69 3.61
CA GLY A 195 -13.61 32.88 2.82
C GLY A 195 -12.43 33.56 2.12
N VAL A 196 -11.65 32.79 1.36
CA VAL A 196 -10.53 33.29 0.56
C VAL A 196 -10.77 32.80 -0.85
N SER A 197 -11.21 33.70 -1.72
CA SER A 197 -11.51 33.42 -3.12
C SER A 197 -10.29 32.77 -3.80
N LEU A 198 -10.52 31.70 -4.59
CA LEU A 198 -9.53 31.04 -5.46
C LEU A 198 -8.50 31.97 -6.16
N PRO A 199 -8.88 33.17 -6.68
CA PRO A 199 -7.91 34.12 -7.23
C PRO A 199 -6.88 34.66 -6.23
N LEU A 200 -7.21 34.74 -4.94
CA LEU A 200 -6.32 35.24 -3.90
C LEU A 200 -5.29 34.18 -3.44
N ALA A 201 -5.67 32.91 -3.46
CA ALA A 201 -4.77 31.79 -3.18
C ALA A 201 -3.71 31.61 -4.30
N LEU A 202 -4.14 31.73 -5.56
CA LEU A 202 -3.21 31.72 -6.70
C LEU A 202 -2.28 32.94 -6.63
N ALA A 203 -2.80 34.14 -6.34
CA ALA A 203 -1.96 35.34 -6.19
C ALA A 203 -0.87 35.20 -5.11
N GLN A 204 -1.17 34.57 -3.96
CA GLN A 204 -0.17 34.33 -2.93
C GLN A 204 0.93 33.34 -3.35
N SER A 205 0.58 32.30 -4.14
CA SER A 205 1.55 31.35 -4.68
C SER A 205 2.48 31.98 -5.71
N TYR A 206 1.97 32.88 -6.57
CA TYR A 206 2.80 33.56 -7.59
C TYR A 206 3.72 34.63 -6.99
N CYS A 207 3.32 35.34 -5.94
CA CYS A 207 4.17 36.34 -5.29
C CYS A 207 5.42 35.72 -4.63
N PHE A 208 5.32 34.48 -4.13
CA PHE A 208 6.46 33.80 -3.53
C PHE A 208 7.51 33.44 -4.58
N GLU A 209 7.13 32.78 -5.68
CA GLU A 209 8.04 32.41 -6.78
C GLU A 209 8.79 33.62 -7.37
N ILE A 210 8.07 34.74 -7.57
CA ILE A 210 8.67 35.97 -8.10
C ILE A 210 9.73 36.53 -7.15
N SER A 211 9.50 36.44 -5.83
CA SER A 211 10.43 36.98 -4.82
C SER A 211 11.76 36.21 -4.79
N TRP A 212 11.71 34.88 -4.94
CA TRP A 212 12.91 34.06 -5.02
C TRP A 212 13.67 34.27 -6.34
N GLY A 213 12.94 34.45 -7.45
CA GLY A 213 13.53 34.76 -8.76
C GLY A 213 14.28 36.10 -8.79
N PHE A 214 13.68 37.17 -8.27
CA PHE A 214 14.36 38.47 -8.17
C PHE A 214 15.53 38.44 -7.18
N GLY A 215 15.40 37.73 -6.06
CA GLY A 215 16.48 37.55 -5.09
C GLY A 215 17.71 36.87 -5.69
N LEU A 216 17.52 35.72 -6.35
CA LEU A 216 18.61 34.99 -7.02
C LEU A 216 19.21 35.79 -8.19
N GLY A 217 18.38 36.51 -8.95
CA GLY A 217 18.85 37.37 -10.05
C GLY A 217 19.77 38.51 -9.57
N LEU A 218 19.40 39.20 -8.49
CA LEU A 218 20.23 40.28 -7.91
C LEU A 218 21.53 39.74 -7.32
N VAL A 219 21.50 38.56 -6.69
CA VAL A 219 22.72 37.90 -6.18
C VAL A 219 23.67 37.55 -7.32
N CYS A 220 23.17 36.95 -8.40
CA CYS A 220 23.98 36.64 -9.58
C CYS A 220 24.58 37.90 -10.22
N LEU A 221 23.81 38.99 -10.33
CA LEU A 221 24.30 40.27 -10.84
C LEU A 221 25.43 40.84 -9.96
N PHE A 222 25.28 40.76 -8.63
CA PHE A 222 26.28 41.22 -7.69
C PHE A 222 27.59 40.44 -7.80
N ILE A 223 27.50 39.11 -7.91
CA ILE A 223 28.67 38.23 -8.09
C ILE A 223 29.37 38.56 -9.41
N PHE A 224 28.61 38.72 -10.50
CA PHE A 224 29.16 39.07 -11.80
C PHE A 224 29.82 40.45 -11.79
N TYR A 225 29.18 41.45 -11.19
CA TYR A 225 29.73 42.80 -11.03
C TYR A 225 31.01 42.81 -10.18
N ALA A 226 31.03 42.09 -9.06
CA ALA A 226 32.22 41.95 -8.23
C ALA A 226 33.36 41.23 -8.98
N GLY A 227 33.03 40.22 -9.78
CA GLY A 227 33.96 39.52 -10.66
C GLY A 227 34.57 40.44 -11.72
N MET A 228 33.75 41.20 -12.44
CA MET A 228 34.22 42.18 -13.43
C MET A 228 35.06 43.28 -12.79
N LYS A 229 34.63 43.82 -11.65
CA LYS A 229 35.40 44.84 -10.92
C LYS A 229 36.79 44.32 -10.52
N LYS A 230 36.89 43.06 -10.10
CA LYS A 230 38.17 42.42 -9.77
C LYS A 230 39.02 42.13 -11.02
N TYR A 231 38.40 41.87 -12.16
CA TYR A 231 39.07 41.68 -13.45
C TYR A 231 39.66 42.99 -13.99
N PHE A 232 38.94 44.11 -13.89
CA PHE A 232 39.41 45.42 -14.37
C PHE A 232 40.37 46.15 -13.42
N ASN A 233 40.41 45.78 -12.13
CA ASN A 233 41.38 46.33 -11.16
C ASN A 233 42.68 45.50 -11.04
N ARG A 234 42.91 44.54 -11.96
CA ARG A 234 44.19 43.87 -12.15
C ARG A 234 44.84 44.35 -13.43
#